data_AF-K1RWS3-F1
#
_entry.id   AF-K1RWS3-F1
#
_cell.length_a   1.000
_cell.length_b   1.000
_cell.length_c   1.000
_cell.angle_alpha   90.00
_cell.angle_beta   90.00
_cell.angle_gamma   90.00
#
_symmetry.space_group_name_H-M   'P 1'
#
loop_
_entity.id
_entity.type
_entity.pdbx_description
1 polymer ?
#
loop_
_entity_poly.entity_id
_entity_poly.type
_entity_poly.pdbx_seq_one_letter_code
_entity_poly.pdbx_strand_id
1 'polypeptide(L)'
;QSQADWSDVLIGNLPHFYFYTTGNVGEGIIAKRRTHAVLVTHLTPPYVESGMRQRYSALLEDIHKVLDEGTEKHRTLGISIKKEAMRLGLHRDLNLDSISSDPYTTKELERLDAFTEEIANEKILGAYYTMNEPYSDRDLLTTTLAVAADPLAYETARKDRDKGKITTEQLQDFTYIAHHYLPAARKRLTALLQNPPKDTASVAPELRPALLYREQLLASPVNEQNAMVRALSGGTVFPAPGGDPV
;
A
#
# COMPACT_ATOMS: atom_id res chain seq x y z
N GLN A 1 -9.06 30.69 -22.98
CA GLN A 1 -8.26 31.36 -21.95
C GLN A 1 -8.35 32.85 -22.15
N SER A 2 -8.55 33.60 -21.08
CA SER A 2 -8.85 35.03 -21.10
C SER A 2 -7.63 35.83 -20.64
N GLN A 3 -7.39 37.01 -21.24
CA GLN A 3 -6.36 37.94 -20.73
C GLN A 3 -6.67 38.49 -19.33
N ALA A 4 -7.83 38.17 -18.77
CA ALA A 4 -8.21 38.46 -17.38
C ALA A 4 -7.94 37.30 -16.41
N ASP A 5 -7.53 36.12 -16.89
CA ASP A 5 -7.20 34.98 -16.03
C ASP A 5 -5.82 35.20 -15.39
N TRP A 6 -5.77 35.24 -14.05
CA TRP A 6 -4.54 35.53 -13.30
C TRP A 6 -3.38 34.58 -13.64
N SER A 7 -3.65 33.31 -13.89
CA SER A 7 -2.61 32.34 -14.23
C SER A 7 -1.95 32.67 -15.57
N ASP A 8 -2.72 33.12 -16.56
CA ASP A 8 -2.19 33.53 -17.86
C ASP A 8 -1.46 34.87 -17.76
N VAL A 9 -1.96 35.82 -16.95
CA VAL A 9 -1.31 37.11 -16.73
C VAL A 9 0.04 36.96 -16.02
N LEU A 10 0.13 36.09 -15.02
CA LEU A 10 1.35 35.93 -14.20
C LEU A 10 2.42 35.08 -14.89
N ILE A 11 2.04 34.04 -15.64
CA ILE A 11 3.00 33.16 -16.32
C ILE A 11 3.35 33.69 -17.72
N GLY A 12 2.36 34.27 -18.41
CA GLY A 12 2.52 34.77 -19.77
C GLY A 12 3.05 33.69 -20.71
N ASN A 13 4.14 34.01 -21.41
CA ASN A 13 4.76 33.13 -22.42
C ASN A 13 5.99 32.38 -21.89
N LEU A 14 6.25 32.39 -20.58
CA LEU A 14 7.40 31.69 -20.00
C LEU A 14 7.17 30.16 -20.09
N PRO A 15 8.13 29.39 -20.64
CA PRO A 15 8.09 27.94 -20.54
C PRO A 15 8.02 27.51 -19.07
N HIS A 16 6.90 26.88 -18.69
CA HIS A 16 6.65 26.47 -17.32
C HIS A 16 6.88 24.97 -17.17
N PHE A 17 8.03 24.60 -16.62
CA PHE A 17 8.33 23.21 -16.25
C PHE A 17 8.01 22.99 -14.79
N TYR A 18 7.29 21.91 -14.49
CA TYR A 18 6.87 21.63 -13.12
C TYR A 18 7.20 20.20 -12.72
N PHE A 19 8.13 20.07 -11.77
CA PHE A 19 8.46 18.80 -11.14
C PHE A 19 7.36 18.44 -10.16
N TYR A 20 6.74 17.27 -10.36
CA TYR A 20 5.52 16.94 -9.63
C TYR A 20 5.44 15.45 -9.31
N THR A 21 4.85 15.08 -8.19
CA THR A 21 4.75 13.66 -7.81
C THR A 21 3.80 12.89 -8.74
N THR A 22 4.15 11.65 -9.08
CA THR A 22 3.26 10.74 -9.81
C THR A 22 1.97 10.42 -9.02
N GLY A 23 2.01 10.54 -7.70
CA GLY A 23 0.90 10.18 -6.81
C GLY A 23 -0.27 11.17 -6.77
N ASN A 24 -0.13 12.39 -7.32
CA ASN A 24 -1.18 13.41 -7.29
C ASN A 24 -1.54 13.91 -8.70
N VAL A 25 -2.26 13.06 -9.44
CA VAL A 25 -2.68 13.35 -10.82
C VAL A 25 -3.62 14.56 -10.90
N GLY A 26 -4.49 14.74 -9.91
CA GLY A 26 -5.53 15.77 -9.91
C GLY A 26 -4.95 17.17 -9.97
N GLU A 27 -4.04 17.50 -9.06
CA GLU A 27 -3.35 18.80 -9.05
C GLU A 27 -2.44 18.99 -10.26
N GLY A 28 -1.76 17.93 -10.70
CA GLY A 28 -0.95 17.96 -11.92
C GLY A 28 -1.78 18.36 -13.16
N ILE A 29 -3.01 17.86 -13.29
CA ILE A 29 -3.90 18.26 -14.40
C ILE A 29 -4.27 19.74 -14.31
N ILE A 30 -4.50 20.28 -13.12
CA ILE A 30 -4.79 21.70 -12.93
C ILE A 30 -3.60 22.54 -13.40
N ALA A 31 -2.38 22.19 -13.02
CA ALA A 31 -1.19 22.88 -13.50
C ALA A 31 -1.08 22.83 -15.03
N LYS A 32 -1.24 21.65 -15.65
CA LYS A 32 -1.24 21.51 -17.12
C LYS A 32 -2.26 22.43 -17.80
N ARG A 33 -3.49 22.51 -17.27
CA ARG A 33 -4.61 23.22 -17.92
C ARG A 33 -4.70 24.72 -17.59
N ARG A 34 -4.23 25.16 -16.42
CA ARG A 34 -4.31 26.56 -15.97
C ARG A 34 -3.03 27.34 -16.18
N THR A 35 -1.90 26.66 -16.21
CA THR A 35 -0.56 27.29 -16.21
C THR A 35 0.32 26.84 -17.36
N HIS A 36 -0.22 26.05 -18.30
CA HIS A 36 0.52 25.43 -19.41
C HIS A 36 1.76 24.66 -18.98
N ALA A 37 1.72 24.11 -17.76
CA ALA A 37 2.87 23.42 -17.20
C ALA A 37 3.19 22.15 -17.99
N VAL A 38 4.45 21.97 -18.36
CA VAL A 38 5.00 20.68 -18.75
C VAL A 38 5.41 19.95 -17.47
N LEU A 39 4.65 18.91 -17.11
CA LEU A 39 4.97 18.12 -15.92
C LEU A 39 6.13 17.18 -16.21
N VAL A 40 7.13 17.22 -15.33
CA VAL A 40 8.17 16.19 -15.22
C VAL A 40 7.90 15.45 -13.92
N THR A 41 7.32 14.26 -14.01
CA THR A 41 6.88 13.54 -12.82
C THR A 41 8.04 12.84 -12.14
N HIS A 42 8.00 12.74 -10.82
CA HIS A 42 8.97 11.97 -10.03
C HIS A 42 8.27 10.93 -9.15
N LEU A 43 9.00 9.89 -8.74
CA LEU A 43 8.48 8.85 -7.86
C LEU A 43 7.89 9.40 -6.56
N THR A 44 6.92 8.64 -6.05
CA THR A 44 6.43 8.73 -4.67
C THR A 44 7.55 8.36 -3.70
N PRO A 45 7.45 8.69 -2.40
CA PRO A 45 8.39 8.14 -1.44
C PRO A 45 8.18 6.63 -1.25
N PRO A 46 9.24 5.85 -0.92
CA PRO A 46 9.09 4.41 -0.73
C PRO A 46 8.21 4.07 0.47
N TYR A 47 7.43 3.00 0.33
CA TYR A 47 6.76 2.39 1.48
C TYR A 47 7.77 1.68 2.36
N VAL A 48 7.50 1.68 3.66
CA VAL A 48 8.21 0.86 4.63
C VAL A 48 7.25 0.03 5.44
N GLU A 49 7.76 -1.05 6.02
CA GLU A 49 7.03 -1.80 7.01
C GLU A 49 6.88 -0.95 8.28
N SER A 50 5.64 -0.73 8.72
CA SER A 50 5.32 0.12 9.86
C SER A 50 5.79 -0.43 11.21
N GLY A 51 6.24 -1.70 11.24
CA GLY A 51 6.51 -2.46 12.47
C GLY A 51 5.25 -2.75 13.29
N MET A 52 4.07 -2.26 12.87
CA MET A 52 2.82 -2.41 13.62
C MET A 52 2.41 -3.88 13.68
N ARG A 53 2.59 -4.65 12.61
CA ARG A 53 2.31 -6.08 12.64
C ARG A 53 3.14 -6.81 13.69
N GLN A 54 4.43 -6.48 13.83
CA GLN A 54 5.27 -7.05 14.89
C GLN A 54 4.83 -6.58 16.28
N ARG A 55 4.39 -5.32 16.41
CA ARG A 55 3.90 -4.77 17.68
C ARG A 55 2.60 -5.44 18.15
N TYR A 56 1.70 -5.76 17.22
CA TYR A 56 0.39 -6.33 17.51
C TYR A 56 0.31 -7.85 17.33
N SER A 57 1.39 -8.53 16.92
CA SER A 57 1.36 -9.96 16.59
C SER A 57 0.89 -10.83 17.75
N ALA A 58 1.38 -10.57 18.97
CA ALA A 58 0.98 -11.31 20.16
C ALA A 58 -0.51 -11.07 20.50
N LEU A 59 -0.99 -9.83 20.33
CA LEU A 59 -2.40 -9.51 20.56
C LEU A 59 -3.30 -10.22 19.53
N LEU A 60 -2.92 -10.21 18.25
CA LEU A 60 -3.65 -10.89 17.18
C LEU A 60 -3.69 -12.40 17.41
N GLU A 61 -2.56 -13.02 17.77
CA GLU A 61 -2.48 -14.46 18.08
C GLU A 61 -3.40 -14.83 19.25
N ASP A 62 -3.40 -14.03 20.32
CA ASP A 62 -4.30 -14.24 21.46
C ASP A 62 -5.77 -14.09 21.05
N ILE A 63 -6.11 -13.09 20.23
CA ILE A 63 -7.48 -12.89 19.74
C ILE A 63 -7.94 -14.06 18.88
N HIS A 64 -7.13 -14.51 17.91
CA HIS A 64 -7.44 -15.64 17.04
C HIS A 64 -7.69 -16.91 17.85
N LYS A 65 -6.86 -17.18 18.86
CA LYS A 65 -7.04 -18.32 19.76
C LYS A 65 -8.38 -18.27 20.49
N VAL A 66 -8.78 -17.10 21.00
CA VAL A 66 -10.06 -16.96 21.71
C VAL A 66 -11.26 -17.08 20.77
N LEU A 67 -11.16 -16.55 19.55
CA LEU A 67 -12.21 -16.65 18.54
C LEU A 67 -12.42 -18.10 18.06
N ASP A 68 -11.34 -18.86 17.87
CA ASP A 68 -11.39 -20.25 17.41
C ASP A 68 -11.88 -21.22 18.48
N GLU A 69 -11.39 -21.08 19.72
CA GLU A 69 -11.67 -22.02 20.81
C GLU A 69 -12.90 -21.63 21.67
N GLY A 70 -13.39 -20.41 21.51
CA GLY A 70 -14.55 -19.85 22.19
C GLY A 70 -14.20 -19.04 23.45
N THR A 71 -14.91 -17.92 23.62
CA THR A 71 -14.74 -16.93 24.70
C THR A 71 -14.94 -17.50 26.10
N GLU A 72 -15.87 -18.44 26.27
CA GLU A 72 -16.21 -19.04 27.57
C GLU A 72 -15.08 -19.94 28.12
N LYS A 73 -14.35 -20.64 27.25
CA LYS A 73 -13.23 -21.51 27.65
C LYS A 73 -11.98 -20.70 28.00
N HIS A 74 -11.87 -19.48 27.47
CA HIS A 74 -10.68 -18.64 27.53
C HIS A 74 -10.89 -17.34 28.31
N ARG A 75 -11.73 -17.35 29.35
CA ARG A 75 -12.04 -16.15 30.14
C ARG A 75 -10.80 -15.39 30.62
N THR A 76 -9.80 -16.10 31.13
CA THR A 76 -8.55 -15.50 31.61
C THR A 76 -7.76 -14.82 30.48
N LEU A 77 -7.72 -15.44 29.29
CA LEU A 77 -7.06 -14.89 28.11
C LEU A 77 -7.84 -13.68 27.57
N GLY A 78 -9.17 -13.74 27.54
CA GLY A 78 -10.04 -12.62 27.17
C GLY A 78 -9.84 -11.39 28.06
N ILE A 79 -9.62 -11.58 29.36
CA ILE A 79 -9.26 -10.49 30.28
C ILE A 79 -7.87 -9.93 29.97
N SER A 80 -6.90 -10.80 29.60
CA SER A 80 -5.56 -10.37 29.20
C SER A 80 -5.59 -9.53 27.92
N ILE A 81 -6.31 -9.99 26.89
CA ILE A 81 -6.54 -9.28 25.63
C ILE A 81 -7.14 -7.90 25.90
N LYS A 82 -8.16 -7.83 26.77
CA LYS A 82 -8.80 -6.56 27.13
C LYS A 82 -7.82 -5.59 27.80
N LYS A 83 -7.02 -6.07 28.76
CA LYS A 83 -5.97 -5.25 29.40
C LYS A 83 -4.95 -4.75 28.40
N GLU A 84 -4.56 -5.58 27.44
CA GLU A 84 -3.60 -5.23 26.41
C GLU A 84 -4.18 -4.22 25.41
N ALA A 85 -5.42 -4.41 24.95
CA ALA A 85 -6.15 -3.43 24.14
C ALA A 85 -6.34 -2.09 24.87
N MET A 86 -6.52 -2.11 26.20
CA MET A 86 -6.54 -0.91 27.02
C MET A 86 -5.19 -0.21 27.07
N ARG A 87 -4.11 -0.98 27.29
CA ARG A 87 -2.72 -0.49 27.33
C ARG A 87 -2.29 0.14 26.02
N LEU A 88 -2.72 -0.45 24.89
CA LEU A 88 -2.41 0.02 23.54
C LEU A 88 -3.31 1.18 23.08
N GLY A 89 -4.39 1.48 23.82
CA GLY A 89 -5.33 2.56 23.49
C GLY A 89 -6.47 2.18 22.56
N LEU A 90 -6.45 0.96 21.98
CA LEU A 90 -7.39 0.48 20.97
C LEU A 90 -8.87 0.51 21.42
N HIS A 91 -9.13 0.32 22.72
CA HIS A 91 -10.47 0.44 23.28
C HIS A 91 -11.12 1.81 23.04
N ARG A 92 -10.33 2.90 22.99
CA ARG A 92 -10.84 4.26 22.73
C ARG A 92 -11.20 4.44 21.28
N ASP A 93 -10.37 3.91 20.38
CA ASP A 93 -10.58 4.01 18.93
C ASP A 93 -11.84 3.25 18.50
N LEU A 94 -12.15 2.15 19.20
CA LEU A 94 -13.31 1.29 18.91
C LEU A 94 -14.56 1.58 19.76
N ASN A 95 -14.48 2.54 20.67
CA ASN A 95 -15.49 2.83 21.70
C ASN A 95 -15.90 1.57 22.49
N LEU A 96 -14.92 0.76 22.89
CA LEU A 96 -15.11 -0.40 23.74
C LEU A 96 -15.06 -0.01 25.22
N ASP A 97 -15.64 -0.85 26.07
CA ASP A 97 -15.64 -0.62 27.50
C ASP A 97 -14.23 -0.70 28.11
N SER A 98 -14.03 0.01 29.22
CA SER A 98 -12.74 0.07 29.93
C SER A 98 -12.74 -0.76 31.21
N ILE A 99 -13.71 -1.67 31.37
CA ILE A 99 -13.92 -2.43 32.59
C ILE A 99 -13.07 -3.70 32.53
N SER A 100 -11.93 -3.73 33.22
CA SER A 100 -10.96 -4.84 33.12
C SER A 100 -11.40 -6.16 33.78
N SER A 101 -12.55 -6.20 34.45
CA SER A 101 -13.04 -7.39 35.17
C SER A 101 -13.64 -8.45 34.24
N ASP A 102 -14.25 -8.01 33.14
CA ASP A 102 -14.98 -8.88 32.23
C ASP A 102 -14.33 -8.90 30.85
N PRO A 103 -14.21 -10.07 30.20
CA PRO A 103 -13.68 -10.15 28.85
C PRO A 103 -14.61 -9.45 27.87
N TYR A 104 -14.06 -9.06 26.71
CA TYR A 104 -14.88 -8.62 25.58
C TYR A 104 -15.79 -9.75 25.09
N THR A 105 -16.96 -9.37 24.58
CA THR A 105 -17.86 -10.29 23.86
C THR A 105 -17.21 -10.75 22.55
N THR A 106 -17.67 -11.87 21.99
CA THR A 106 -17.15 -12.38 20.70
C THR A 106 -17.21 -11.32 19.60
N LYS A 107 -18.31 -10.56 19.53
CA LYS A 107 -18.49 -9.49 18.54
C LYS A 107 -17.52 -8.31 18.75
N GLU A 108 -17.18 -7.99 19.99
CA GLU A 108 -16.19 -6.95 20.28
C GLU A 108 -14.77 -7.42 19.96
N LEU A 109 -14.47 -8.70 20.18
CA LEU A 109 -13.20 -9.31 19.78
C LEU A 109 -13.05 -9.34 18.25
N GLU A 110 -14.09 -9.68 17.50
CA GLU A 110 -14.09 -9.60 16.03
C GLU A 110 -13.82 -8.17 15.53
N ARG A 111 -14.41 -7.16 16.19
CA ARG A 111 -14.13 -5.75 15.86
C ARG A 111 -12.69 -5.34 16.19
N LEU A 112 -12.17 -5.81 17.33
CA LEU A 112 -10.79 -5.56 17.73
C LEU A 112 -9.80 -6.23 16.78
N ASP A 113 -10.07 -7.46 16.37
CA ASP A 113 -9.31 -8.23 15.38
C ASP A 113 -9.21 -7.47 14.06
N ALA A 114 -10.36 -7.16 13.45
CA ALA A 114 -10.42 -6.47 12.17
C ALA A 114 -9.67 -5.13 12.18
N PHE A 115 -9.84 -4.34 13.25
CA PHE A 115 -9.15 -3.06 13.40
C PHE A 115 -7.65 -3.21 13.61
N THR A 116 -7.23 -4.20 14.40
CA THR A 116 -5.81 -4.45 14.66
C THR A 116 -5.11 -4.98 13.40
N GLU A 117 -5.78 -5.83 12.62
CA GLU A 117 -5.31 -6.27 11.31
C GLU A 117 -5.21 -5.12 10.29
N GLU A 118 -6.18 -4.21 10.26
CA GLU A 118 -6.12 -3.01 9.42
C GLU A 118 -4.88 -2.18 9.74
N ILE A 119 -4.66 -1.82 11.01
CA ILE A 119 -3.48 -1.06 11.45
C ILE A 119 -2.18 -1.84 11.16
N ALA A 120 -2.18 -3.16 11.36
CA ALA A 120 -1.01 -4.00 11.15
C ALA A 120 -0.61 -4.05 9.66
N ASN A 121 -1.58 -3.97 8.75
CA ASN A 121 -1.36 -4.05 7.31
C ASN A 121 -1.25 -2.67 6.62
N GLU A 122 -1.46 -1.58 7.36
CA GLU A 122 -1.40 -0.22 6.85
C GLU A 122 -0.01 0.11 6.26
N LYS A 123 -0.02 0.78 5.10
CA LYS A 123 1.19 1.09 4.33
C LYS A 123 1.62 2.51 4.69
N ILE A 124 2.82 2.65 5.25
CA ILE A 124 3.36 3.96 5.61
C ILE A 124 4.53 4.34 4.72
N LEU A 125 4.71 5.64 4.50
CA LEU A 125 5.90 6.19 3.86
C LEU A 125 7.01 6.27 4.90
N GLY A 126 8.20 5.74 4.58
CA GLY A 126 9.30 5.66 5.56
C GLY A 126 10.44 6.63 5.35
N ALA A 127 10.53 7.22 4.17
CA ALA A 127 11.53 8.22 3.81
C ALA A 127 10.92 9.20 2.82
N TYR A 128 11.64 10.27 2.50
CA TYR A 128 11.32 11.10 1.35
C TYR A 128 11.93 10.49 0.09
N TYR A 129 11.36 10.85 -1.07
CA TYR A 129 12.00 10.58 -2.35
C TYR A 129 13.06 11.64 -2.63
N THR A 130 14.28 11.21 -2.96
CA THR A 130 15.32 12.08 -3.51
C THR A 130 15.44 11.81 -5.01
N MET A 131 15.29 12.85 -5.82
CA MET A 131 15.37 12.72 -7.27
C MET A 131 16.72 12.17 -7.72
N ASN A 132 16.69 11.26 -8.70
CA ASN A 132 17.88 10.57 -9.23
C ASN A 132 18.58 9.62 -8.23
N GLU A 133 18.01 9.41 -7.03
CA GLU A 133 18.45 8.36 -6.12
C GLU A 133 17.51 7.16 -6.24
N PRO A 134 18.00 5.97 -6.65
CA PRO A 134 17.18 4.76 -6.63
C PRO A 134 16.88 4.36 -5.20
N TYR A 135 15.74 3.67 -5.02
CA TYR A 135 15.42 3.07 -3.73
C TYR A 135 16.51 2.09 -3.31
N SER A 136 16.76 2.01 -2.00
CA SER A 136 17.58 0.93 -1.44
C SER A 136 16.94 -0.42 -1.75
N ASP A 137 17.74 -1.50 -1.77
CA ASP A 137 17.21 -2.85 -2.03
C ASP A 137 16.06 -3.23 -1.09
N ARG A 138 16.15 -2.78 0.17
CA ARG A 138 15.11 -2.98 1.18
C ARG A 138 13.82 -2.23 0.83
N ASP A 139 13.95 -0.95 0.46
CA ASP A 139 12.81 -0.07 0.18
C ASP A 139 12.14 -0.44 -1.15
N LEU A 140 12.94 -0.89 -2.13
CA LEU A 140 12.45 -1.46 -3.38
C LEU A 140 11.62 -2.73 -3.13
N LEU A 141 12.13 -3.66 -2.31
CA LEU A 141 11.42 -4.88 -1.96
C LEU A 141 10.10 -4.57 -1.24
N THR A 142 10.15 -3.75 -0.19
CA THR A 142 8.98 -3.41 0.62
C THR A 142 7.93 -2.62 -0.18
N THR A 143 8.35 -1.66 -1.01
CA THR A 143 7.44 -0.92 -1.90
C THR A 143 6.78 -1.84 -2.94
N THR A 144 7.56 -2.73 -3.55
CA THR A 144 7.02 -3.71 -4.52
C THR A 144 6.01 -4.64 -3.84
N LEU A 145 6.32 -5.12 -2.62
CA LEU A 145 5.40 -5.97 -1.85
C LEU A 145 4.13 -5.22 -1.45
N ALA A 146 4.25 -3.97 -1.02
CA ALA A 146 3.12 -3.14 -0.61
C ALA A 146 2.11 -2.95 -1.75
N VAL A 147 2.57 -2.83 -2.99
CA VAL A 147 1.68 -2.66 -4.16
C VAL A 147 1.19 -4.01 -4.71
N ALA A 148 2.04 -5.04 -4.75
CA ALA A 148 1.72 -6.30 -5.43
C ALA A 148 1.01 -7.34 -4.56
N ALA A 149 1.12 -7.27 -3.23
CA ALA A 149 0.58 -8.32 -2.35
C ALA A 149 -0.95 -8.42 -2.38
N ASP A 150 -1.66 -7.29 -2.28
CA ASP A 150 -3.13 -7.29 -2.26
C ASP A 150 -3.71 -7.77 -3.60
N PRO A 151 -3.29 -7.24 -4.77
CA PRO A 151 -3.79 -7.73 -6.06
C PRO A 151 -3.60 -9.24 -6.24
N LEU A 152 -2.44 -9.77 -5.82
CA LEU A 152 -2.17 -11.21 -5.89
C LEU A 152 -3.06 -12.03 -4.95
N ALA A 153 -3.30 -11.52 -3.73
CA ALA A 153 -4.19 -12.15 -2.75
C ALA A 153 -5.63 -12.22 -3.30
N TYR A 154 -6.15 -11.10 -3.80
CA TYR A 154 -7.49 -11.03 -4.39
C TYR A 154 -7.62 -11.86 -5.67
N GLU A 155 -6.59 -11.92 -6.52
CA GLU A 155 -6.63 -12.78 -7.70
C GLU A 155 -6.71 -14.26 -7.31
N THR A 156 -5.94 -14.67 -6.29
CA THR A 156 -5.96 -16.04 -5.77
C THR A 156 -7.30 -16.37 -5.14
N ALA A 157 -7.84 -15.47 -4.32
CA ALA A 157 -9.16 -15.61 -3.71
C ALA A 157 -10.27 -15.71 -4.77
N ARG A 158 -10.22 -14.87 -5.82
CA ARG A 158 -11.16 -14.95 -6.95
C ARG A 158 -11.11 -16.31 -7.65
N LYS A 159 -9.90 -16.86 -7.89
CA LYS A 159 -9.74 -18.20 -8.48
C LYS A 159 -10.31 -19.30 -7.58
N ASP A 160 -10.22 -19.16 -6.26
CA ASP A 160 -10.79 -20.13 -5.32
C ASP A 160 -12.32 -19.99 -5.17
N ARG A 161 -12.86 -18.77 -5.28
CA ARG A 161 -14.31 -18.52 -5.39
C ARG A 161 -14.86 -19.18 -6.65
N ASP A 162 -14.20 -19.01 -7.79
CA ASP A 162 -14.62 -19.61 -9.06
C ASP A 162 -14.60 -21.15 -9.02
N LYS A 163 -13.81 -21.73 -8.09
CA LYS A 163 -13.78 -23.17 -7.79
C LYS A 163 -14.76 -23.61 -6.68
N GLY A 164 -15.52 -22.68 -6.11
CA GLY A 164 -16.47 -22.94 -5.04
C GLY A 164 -15.86 -23.19 -3.65
N LYS A 165 -14.58 -22.83 -3.43
CA LYS A 165 -13.92 -23.02 -2.12
C LYS A 165 -14.25 -21.92 -1.10
N ILE A 166 -14.54 -20.71 -1.59
CA ILE A 166 -14.92 -19.56 -0.76
C ILE A 166 -16.20 -18.94 -1.31
N THR A 167 -16.96 -18.28 -0.44
CA THR A 167 -18.18 -17.58 -0.83
C THR A 167 -17.89 -16.17 -1.36
N THR A 168 -18.92 -15.52 -1.94
CA THR A 168 -18.80 -14.13 -2.42
C THR A 168 -18.63 -13.16 -1.24
N GLU A 169 -19.28 -13.46 -0.12
CA GLU A 169 -19.17 -12.69 1.13
C GLU A 169 -17.74 -12.72 1.68
N GLN A 170 -17.11 -13.91 1.67
CA GLN A 170 -15.71 -14.08 2.07
C GLN A 170 -14.72 -13.34 1.16
N LEU A 171 -15.04 -13.22 -0.14
CA LEU A 171 -14.21 -12.44 -1.07
C LEU A 171 -14.32 -10.92 -0.82
N GLN A 172 -15.46 -10.46 -0.31
CA GLN A 172 -15.70 -9.04 0.01
C GLN A 172 -15.20 -8.66 1.42
N ASP A 173 -14.95 -9.65 2.27
CA ASP A 173 -14.41 -9.46 3.61
C ASP A 173 -12.89 -9.28 3.56
N PHE A 174 -12.44 -8.05 3.82
CA PHE A 174 -11.02 -7.72 3.88
C PHE A 174 -10.27 -8.54 4.93
N THR A 175 -10.85 -8.76 6.11
CA THR A 175 -10.22 -9.50 7.22
C THR A 175 -9.99 -10.95 6.81
N TYR A 176 -10.97 -11.54 6.13
CA TYR A 176 -10.85 -12.90 5.61
C TYR A 176 -9.69 -13.02 4.62
N ILE A 177 -9.58 -12.07 3.68
CA ILE A 177 -8.49 -12.02 2.69
C ILE A 177 -7.12 -11.79 3.37
N ALA A 178 -7.06 -10.87 4.33
CA ALA A 178 -5.86 -10.55 5.09
C ALA A 178 -5.34 -11.76 5.87
N HIS A 179 -6.22 -12.59 6.42
CA HIS A 179 -5.83 -13.80 7.15
C HIS A 179 -5.44 -14.97 6.23
N HIS A 180 -6.25 -15.26 5.21
CA HIS A 180 -6.14 -16.53 4.49
C HIS A 180 -5.27 -16.43 3.22
N TYR A 181 -5.24 -15.27 2.57
CA TYR A 181 -4.63 -15.12 1.25
C TYR A 181 -3.39 -14.21 1.27
N LEU A 182 -3.41 -13.13 2.05
CA LEU A 182 -2.32 -12.16 2.08
C LEU A 182 -0.96 -12.72 2.55
N PRO A 183 -0.87 -13.57 3.59
CA PRO A 183 0.42 -14.10 4.05
C PRO A 183 1.05 -15.02 3.01
N ALA A 184 0.23 -15.84 2.33
CA ALA A 184 0.67 -16.71 1.26
C ALA A 184 1.13 -15.91 0.03
N ALA A 185 0.40 -14.86 -0.34
CA ALA A 185 0.77 -13.94 -1.42
C ALA A 185 2.11 -13.24 -1.14
N ARG A 186 2.26 -12.65 0.06
CA ARG A 186 3.52 -12.02 0.51
C ARG A 186 4.68 -12.99 0.45
N LYS A 187 4.53 -14.21 1.00
CA LYS A 187 5.60 -15.22 0.98
C LYS A 187 6.05 -15.59 -0.43
N ARG A 188 5.10 -15.78 -1.37
CA ARG A 188 5.40 -16.07 -2.78
C ARG A 188 6.15 -14.91 -3.45
N LEU A 189 5.69 -13.68 -3.24
CA LEU A 189 6.31 -12.49 -3.81
C LEU A 189 7.70 -12.23 -3.21
N THR A 190 7.88 -12.36 -1.90
CA THR A 190 9.19 -12.18 -1.25
C THR A 190 10.20 -13.16 -1.82
N ALA A 191 9.84 -14.44 -1.97
CA ALA A 191 10.73 -15.45 -2.55
C ALA A 191 11.13 -15.12 -3.99
N LEU A 192 10.18 -14.61 -4.79
CA LEU A 192 10.44 -14.18 -6.17
C LEU A 192 11.33 -12.93 -6.25
N LEU A 193 11.06 -11.92 -5.42
CA LEU A 193 11.73 -10.62 -5.48
C LEU A 193 13.15 -10.66 -4.90
N GLN A 194 13.42 -11.58 -3.96
CA GLN A 194 14.76 -11.81 -3.43
C GLN A 194 15.68 -12.52 -4.44
N ASN A 195 15.11 -13.38 -5.30
CA ASN A 195 15.85 -14.10 -6.35
C ASN A 195 15.11 -13.97 -7.69
N PRO A 196 15.14 -12.77 -8.31
CA PRO A 196 14.42 -12.54 -9.54
C PRO A 196 14.98 -13.42 -10.67
N PRO A 197 14.15 -14.19 -11.38
CA PRO A 197 14.60 -15.03 -12.48
C PRO A 197 15.06 -14.17 -13.65
N LYS A 198 16.06 -14.65 -14.40
CA LYS A 198 16.57 -13.97 -15.60
C LYS A 198 15.55 -13.92 -16.75
N ASP A 199 14.63 -14.88 -16.79
CA ASP A 199 13.57 -14.97 -17.80
C ASP A 199 12.19 -14.85 -17.15
N THR A 200 11.52 -13.73 -17.38
CA THR A 200 10.18 -13.43 -16.85
C THR A 200 9.09 -14.22 -17.57
N ALA A 201 9.35 -14.81 -18.75
CA ALA A 201 8.38 -15.61 -19.49
C ALA A 201 8.05 -16.93 -18.77
N SER A 202 9.04 -17.49 -18.07
CA SER A 202 8.90 -18.69 -17.24
C SER A 202 8.12 -18.46 -15.93
N VAL A 203 7.91 -17.19 -15.55
CA VAL A 203 7.22 -16.81 -14.31
C VAL A 203 5.71 -16.91 -14.50
N ALA A 204 5.03 -17.38 -13.46
CA ALA A 204 3.58 -17.46 -13.40
C ALA A 204 2.93 -16.10 -13.75
N PRO A 205 1.91 -16.05 -14.61
CA PRO A 205 1.32 -14.79 -15.09
C PRO A 205 0.91 -13.83 -13.97
N GLU A 206 0.38 -14.35 -12.86
CA GLU A 206 -0.04 -13.55 -11.71
C GLU A 206 1.11 -12.83 -10.97
N LEU A 207 2.36 -13.28 -11.15
CA LEU A 207 3.54 -12.70 -10.50
C LEU A 207 4.30 -11.71 -11.39
N ARG A 208 4.04 -11.73 -12.71
CA ARG A 208 4.72 -10.84 -13.68
C ARG A 208 4.48 -9.35 -13.40
N PRO A 209 3.28 -8.89 -12.99
CA PRO A 209 3.06 -7.48 -12.66
C PRO A 209 4.00 -6.96 -11.58
N ALA A 210 4.32 -7.78 -10.57
CA ALA A 210 5.24 -7.39 -9.49
C ALA A 210 6.68 -7.19 -10.00
N LEU A 211 7.13 -8.04 -10.93
CA LEU A 211 8.45 -7.91 -11.55
C LEU A 211 8.53 -6.67 -12.45
N LEU A 212 7.48 -6.44 -13.26
CA LEU A 212 7.38 -5.24 -14.10
C LEU A 212 7.43 -3.97 -13.26
N TYR A 213 6.65 -3.93 -12.18
CA TYR A 213 6.62 -2.80 -11.25
C TYR A 213 8.00 -2.54 -10.62
N ARG A 214 8.71 -3.59 -10.19
CA ARG A 214 10.07 -3.48 -9.68
C ARG A 214 11.05 -2.93 -10.73
N GLU A 215 10.96 -3.39 -11.97
CA GLU A 215 11.80 -2.89 -13.07
C GLU A 215 11.52 -1.41 -13.37
N GLN A 216 10.26 -0.99 -13.34
CA GLN A 216 9.86 0.40 -13.53
C GLN A 216 10.41 1.29 -12.41
N LEU A 217 10.33 0.86 -11.15
CA LEU A 217 10.94 1.56 -10.01
C LEU A 217 12.45 1.76 -10.18
N LEU A 218 13.17 0.73 -10.65
CA LEU A 218 14.61 0.80 -10.89
C LEU A 218 14.97 1.74 -12.06
N ALA A 219 14.14 1.77 -13.10
CA ALA A 219 14.37 2.63 -14.26
C ALA A 219 13.95 4.09 -14.04
N SER A 220 13.03 4.35 -13.10
CA SER A 220 12.41 5.66 -12.90
C SER A 220 13.42 6.78 -12.62
N PRO A 221 14.38 6.66 -11.68
CA PRO A 221 15.28 7.77 -11.36
C PRO A 221 16.05 8.31 -12.59
N VAL A 222 16.52 7.40 -13.45
CA VAL A 222 17.22 7.76 -14.69
C VAL A 222 16.24 8.37 -15.71
N ASN A 223 15.04 7.81 -15.82
CA ASN A 223 14.01 8.32 -16.74
C ASN A 223 13.54 9.73 -16.35
N GLU A 224 13.39 10.00 -15.07
CA GLU A 224 13.04 11.30 -14.50
C GLU A 224 14.12 12.35 -14.80
N GLN A 225 15.38 12.00 -14.55
CA GLN A 225 16.53 12.86 -14.88
C GLN A 225 16.58 13.15 -16.39
N ASN A 226 16.39 12.13 -17.23
CA ASN A 226 16.35 12.29 -18.68
C ASN A 226 15.16 13.13 -19.14
N ALA A 227 13.99 13.00 -18.51
CA ALA A 227 12.82 13.82 -18.81
C ALA A 227 13.07 15.28 -18.42
N MET A 228 13.70 15.53 -17.26
CA MET A 228 14.11 16.86 -16.82
C MET A 228 15.07 17.51 -17.82
N VAL A 229 16.15 16.82 -18.20
CA VAL A 229 17.14 17.36 -19.15
C VAL A 229 16.49 17.64 -20.50
N ARG A 230 15.63 16.75 -21.00
CA ARG A 230 14.87 16.96 -22.25
C ARG A 230 13.95 18.17 -22.16
N ALA A 231 13.23 18.32 -21.05
CA ALA A 231 12.34 19.45 -20.83
C ALA A 231 13.12 20.77 -20.89
N LEU A 232 14.21 20.86 -20.12
CA LEU A 232 15.07 22.05 -20.05
C LEU A 232 15.78 22.36 -21.38
N SER A 233 16.05 21.34 -22.21
CA SER A 233 16.61 21.54 -23.56
C SER A 233 15.57 21.89 -24.62
N GLY A 234 14.30 22.11 -24.24
CA GLY A 234 13.21 22.38 -25.19
C GLY A 234 12.76 21.16 -26.01
N GLY A 235 13.13 19.96 -25.57
CA GLY A 235 12.72 18.70 -26.19
C GLY A 235 11.35 18.21 -25.69
N THR A 236 10.84 17.16 -26.32
CA THR A 236 9.55 16.55 -25.97
C THR A 236 9.64 15.76 -24.66
N VAL A 237 8.72 16.03 -23.73
CA VAL A 237 8.46 15.18 -22.56
C VAL A 237 7.32 14.23 -22.92
N PHE A 238 7.60 12.92 -22.89
CA PHE A 238 6.61 11.91 -23.25
C PHE A 238 5.55 11.76 -22.15
N PRO A 239 4.28 11.54 -22.51
CA PRO A 239 3.23 11.26 -21.54
C PRO A 239 3.46 9.89 -20.89
N ALA A 240 3.15 9.80 -19.60
CA ALA A 240 3.03 8.57 -18.85
C ALA A 240 1.63 8.50 -18.21
N PRO A 241 1.13 7.31 -17.86
CA PRO A 241 -0.05 7.21 -17.01
C PRO A 241 0.26 7.84 -15.64
N GLY A 242 -0.79 8.28 -14.94
CA GLY A 242 -0.66 8.86 -13.61
C GLY A 242 -1.06 7.86 -12.54
N GLY A 243 -0.36 7.89 -11.40
CA GLY A 243 -0.48 6.90 -10.33
C GLY A 243 0.90 6.45 -9.82
N ASP A 244 0.93 5.77 -8.67
CA ASP A 244 2.11 5.00 -8.21
C ASP A 244 2.55 4.07 -9.35
N PRO A 245 3.85 3.88 -9.65
CA PRO A 245 4.41 3.70 -10.99
C PRO A 245 3.82 2.53 -11.79
N VAL A 246 2.62 2.78 -12.32
CA VAL A 246 2.09 2.44 -13.64
C VAL A 246 1.15 3.59 -14.03
#